data_AF-A0A7C6FMX4-F1
#
_entry.id   AF-A0A7C6FMX4-F1
#
_cell.length_a   1.000
_cell.length_b   1.000
_cell.length_c   1.000
_cell.angle_alpha   90.00
_cell.angle_beta   90.00
_cell.angle_gamma   90.00
#
_symmetry.space_group_name_H-M   'P 1'
#
loop_
_entity.id
_entity.type
_entity.pdbx_description
1 polymer ?
#
loop_
_entity_poly.entity_id
_entity_poly.type
_entity_poly.pdbx_seq_one_letter_code
_entity_poly.pdbx_strand_id
1 'polypeptide(L)'
;MKFIDLQDVEYIALGAALLGTGGGGDPHLGKLMAIQAIKQNGPVQLIDPDEVPDDASIVPTAMMGAPTVLIEKLANGEEILRAFNGIKKYAGKDIYATLPIEAGGVNSMIPISVAARTGIPLLDCDGMGRAFPELQMTSFHLWDVSATPMIIADEKGNTVIMESINNFWTETLARNICVTMGGSVMLSIYQMPGKVLKEACIRNTLSLSAKIGESILTARKKGKNPIKNLLEVTGGFELFKGKVIDVLRRTEGGFVRGEAQIEGIEDYRGKNLKVQFQNENLIAIRDEKIIASVPDLICIVNLDSAIPVTTEAIRYGHRVLVLSIPCDPKWRTPKGIETVGPRYFGYDVDYIPVEKLISEGGNHQ
;
A
#
# COMPACT_ATOMS: atom_id res chain seq x y z
N MET A 1 11.92 -8.12 -13.81
CA MET A 1 10.83 -9.09 -14.06
C MET A 1 10.10 -8.62 -15.32
N LYS A 2 9.96 -9.45 -16.37
CA LYS A 2 9.28 -9.02 -17.63
C LYS A 2 7.83 -9.48 -17.73
N PHE A 3 7.50 -10.56 -17.04
CA PHE A 3 6.15 -11.09 -16.90
C PHE A 3 5.92 -11.41 -15.43
N ILE A 4 4.67 -11.32 -14.99
CA ILE A 4 4.20 -11.79 -13.69
C ILE A 4 3.48 -13.11 -13.91
N ASP A 5 4.04 -14.17 -13.33
CA ASP A 5 3.44 -15.50 -13.30
C ASP A 5 2.79 -15.82 -11.93
N LEU A 6 2.38 -17.08 -11.74
CA LEU A 6 1.75 -17.52 -10.50
C LEU A 6 2.68 -17.44 -9.28
N GLN A 7 3.97 -17.68 -9.47
CA GLN A 7 4.95 -17.63 -8.39
C GLN A 7 5.30 -16.18 -8.05
N ASP A 8 5.40 -15.31 -9.06
CA ASP A 8 5.59 -13.87 -8.85
C ASP A 8 4.43 -13.27 -8.05
N VAL A 9 3.19 -13.68 -8.31
CA VAL A 9 2.02 -13.23 -7.53
C VAL A 9 2.14 -13.57 -6.04
N GLU A 10 2.66 -14.74 -5.68
CA GLU A 10 2.90 -15.11 -4.28
C GLU A 10 3.97 -14.22 -3.63
N TYR A 11 5.03 -13.87 -4.39
CA TYR A 11 6.08 -12.99 -3.91
C TYR A 11 5.60 -11.54 -3.75
N ILE A 12 4.93 -11.01 -4.77
CA ILE A 12 4.37 -9.66 -4.78
C ILE A 12 3.39 -9.51 -3.62
N ALA A 13 2.48 -10.45 -3.41
CA ALA A 13 1.50 -10.39 -2.32
C ALA A 13 2.19 -10.26 -0.94
N LEU A 14 3.25 -11.04 -0.69
CA LEU A 14 3.97 -10.99 0.57
C LEU A 14 4.75 -9.68 0.75
N GLY A 15 5.40 -9.19 -0.31
CA GLY A 15 6.10 -7.91 -0.27
C GLY A 15 5.16 -6.71 -0.13
N ALA A 16 4.04 -6.71 -0.85
CA ALA A 16 3.00 -5.69 -0.77
C ALA A 16 2.38 -5.62 0.64
N ALA A 17 2.24 -6.74 1.35
CA ALA A 17 1.81 -6.73 2.75
C ALA A 17 2.82 -6.02 3.67
N LEU A 18 4.11 -6.09 3.37
CA LEU A 18 5.13 -5.36 4.12
C LEU A 18 5.06 -3.86 3.81
N LEU A 19 5.09 -3.52 2.51
CA LEU A 19 5.09 -2.13 2.03
C LEU A 19 3.79 -1.40 2.36
N GLY A 20 2.69 -2.12 2.57
CA GLY A 20 1.43 -1.58 3.05
C GLY A 20 1.48 -0.99 4.45
N THR A 21 2.60 -1.13 5.19
CA THR A 21 2.78 -0.52 6.53
C THR A 21 1.69 -0.88 7.53
N GLY A 22 1.19 -2.10 7.43
CA GLY A 22 0.10 -2.59 8.24
C GLY A 22 -1.30 -2.29 7.69
N GLY A 23 -1.43 -1.44 6.68
CA GLY A 23 -2.67 -1.19 5.94
C GLY A 23 -2.63 -1.71 4.49
N GLY A 24 -3.42 -1.10 3.60
CA GLY A 24 -3.68 -1.61 2.23
C GLY A 24 -4.53 -2.90 2.16
N GLY A 25 -4.92 -3.43 3.32
CA GLY A 25 -5.71 -4.65 3.49
C GLY A 25 -4.94 -5.97 3.30
N ASP A 26 -5.58 -7.09 3.62
CA ASP A 26 -4.99 -8.41 3.40
C ASP A 26 -4.85 -8.68 1.89
N PRO A 27 -3.63 -8.95 1.37
CA PRO A 27 -3.44 -9.25 -0.05
C PRO A 27 -4.09 -10.57 -0.48
N HIS A 28 -4.51 -11.44 0.44
CA HIS A 28 -4.99 -12.80 0.16
C HIS A 28 -6.09 -12.83 -0.90
N LEU A 29 -7.14 -12.01 -0.76
CA LEU A 29 -8.26 -12.00 -1.71
C LEU A 29 -7.78 -11.54 -3.10
N GLY A 30 -7.05 -10.43 -3.15
CA GLY A 30 -6.52 -9.90 -4.41
C GLY A 30 -5.54 -10.88 -5.07
N LYS A 31 -4.74 -11.59 -4.27
CA LYS A 31 -3.83 -12.65 -4.74
C LYS A 31 -4.60 -13.79 -5.40
N LEU A 32 -5.69 -14.27 -4.78
CA LEU A 32 -6.53 -15.30 -5.38
C LEU A 32 -7.15 -14.83 -6.70
N MET A 33 -7.62 -13.58 -6.76
CA MET A 33 -8.15 -12.98 -8.00
C MET A 33 -7.08 -12.90 -9.11
N ALA A 34 -5.86 -12.49 -8.77
CA ALA A 34 -4.74 -12.44 -9.70
C ALA A 34 -4.33 -13.83 -10.21
N ILE A 35 -4.18 -14.81 -9.31
CA ILE A 35 -3.87 -16.21 -9.65
C ILE A 35 -4.92 -16.77 -10.60
N GLN A 36 -6.21 -16.56 -10.29
CA GLN A 36 -7.30 -17.06 -11.13
C GLN A 36 -7.28 -16.43 -12.52
N ALA A 37 -7.07 -15.12 -12.60
CA ALA A 37 -7.01 -14.40 -13.86
C ALA A 37 -5.82 -14.87 -14.72
N ILE A 38 -4.64 -15.06 -14.13
CA ILE A 38 -3.46 -15.58 -14.83
C ILE A 38 -3.67 -17.02 -15.32
N LYS A 39 -4.28 -17.89 -14.50
CA LYS A 39 -4.61 -19.26 -14.93
C LYS A 39 -5.53 -19.30 -16.14
N GLN A 40 -6.45 -18.35 -16.25
CA GLN A 40 -7.44 -18.30 -17.34
C GLN A 40 -6.92 -17.61 -18.59
N ASN A 41 -6.08 -16.58 -18.46
CA ASN A 41 -5.72 -15.68 -19.57
C ASN A 41 -4.23 -15.66 -19.89
N GLY A 42 -3.38 -16.27 -19.06
CA GLY A 42 -1.94 -16.27 -19.20
C GLY A 42 -1.23 -15.25 -18.30
N PRO A 43 0.12 -15.26 -18.28
CA PRO A 43 0.93 -14.35 -17.48
C PRO A 43 0.78 -12.90 -17.95
N VAL A 44 0.94 -11.96 -17.01
CA VAL A 44 0.80 -10.52 -17.28
C VAL A 44 2.13 -9.93 -17.70
N GLN A 45 2.15 -9.17 -18.79
CA GLN A 45 3.34 -8.41 -19.18
C GLN A 45 3.56 -7.26 -18.18
N LEU A 46 4.77 -7.17 -17.63
CA LEU A 46 5.20 -6.07 -16.77
C LEU A 46 6.17 -5.20 -17.56
N ILE A 47 5.87 -3.90 -17.66
CA ILE A 47 6.69 -2.93 -18.41
C ILE A 47 7.18 -1.81 -17.49
N ASP A 48 8.32 -1.23 -17.83
CA ASP A 48 8.86 -0.04 -17.17
C ASP A 48 8.03 1.20 -17.60
N PRO A 49 7.77 2.17 -16.70
CA PRO A 49 7.12 3.43 -17.05
C PRO A 49 7.75 4.17 -18.25
N ASP A 50 9.04 4.01 -18.50
CA ASP A 50 9.73 4.66 -19.63
C ASP A 50 9.37 4.06 -20.99
N GLU A 51 8.84 2.83 -21.02
CA GLU A 51 8.36 2.17 -22.24
C GLU A 51 7.00 2.73 -22.72
N VAL A 52 6.32 3.51 -21.88
CA VAL A 52 4.99 4.07 -22.18
C VAL A 52 5.10 5.25 -23.14
N PRO A 53 4.33 5.30 -24.25
CA PRO A 53 4.25 6.50 -25.09
C PRO A 53 3.72 7.71 -24.32
N ASP A 54 4.26 8.89 -24.61
CA ASP A 54 3.97 10.11 -23.83
C ASP A 54 2.48 10.51 -23.81
N ASP A 55 1.75 10.22 -24.89
CA ASP A 55 0.33 10.52 -25.07
C ASP A 55 -0.60 9.34 -24.75
N ALA A 56 -0.04 8.18 -24.40
CA ALA A 56 -0.81 7.00 -24.03
C ALA A 56 -1.63 7.25 -22.76
N SER A 57 -2.88 6.77 -22.76
CA SER A 57 -3.77 6.88 -21.60
C SER A 57 -3.49 5.76 -20.61
N ILE A 58 -3.19 6.14 -19.36
CA ILE A 58 -2.88 5.22 -18.26
C ILE A 58 -3.90 5.41 -17.15
N VAL A 59 -4.40 4.32 -16.58
CA VAL A 59 -5.39 4.38 -15.49
C VAL A 59 -5.07 3.38 -14.39
N PRO A 60 -4.76 3.87 -13.17
CA PRO A 60 -4.76 3.05 -11.97
C PRO A 60 -6.11 2.41 -11.66
N THR A 61 -6.06 1.20 -11.11
CA THR A 61 -7.23 0.50 -10.57
C THR A 61 -7.00 0.14 -9.13
N ALA A 62 -8.03 0.26 -8.30
CA ALA A 62 -7.91 0.01 -6.87
C ALA A 62 -9.26 -0.38 -6.24
N MET A 63 -9.20 -0.73 -4.97
CA MET A 63 -10.32 -0.89 -4.06
C MET A 63 -10.31 0.27 -3.06
N MET A 64 -11.50 0.77 -2.75
CA MET A 64 -11.73 1.70 -1.66
C MET A 64 -12.73 1.09 -0.68
N GLY A 65 -12.45 1.23 0.62
CA GLY A 65 -13.35 0.73 1.66
C GLY A 65 -12.60 0.35 2.92
N ALA A 66 -13.32 -0.31 3.82
CA ALA A 66 -12.74 -0.88 5.03
C ALA A 66 -12.16 -2.27 4.71
N PRO A 67 -10.87 -2.54 4.97
CA PRO A 67 -10.29 -3.87 4.77
C PRO A 67 -11.01 -4.97 5.53
N THR A 68 -11.56 -4.67 6.71
CA THR A 68 -12.37 -5.61 7.50
C THR A 68 -13.64 -6.05 6.77
N VAL A 69 -14.26 -5.15 6.01
CA VAL A 69 -15.45 -5.45 5.20
C VAL A 69 -15.07 -6.32 4.00
N LEU A 70 -13.93 -6.05 3.36
CA LEU A 70 -13.47 -6.83 2.20
C LEU A 70 -13.36 -8.34 2.49
N ILE A 71 -12.98 -8.69 3.72
CA ILE A 71 -12.79 -10.10 4.14
C ILE A 71 -14.14 -10.83 4.25
N GLU A 72 -15.21 -10.13 4.63
CA GLU A 72 -16.55 -10.71 4.80
C GLU A 72 -17.45 -10.55 3.57
N LYS A 73 -17.28 -9.45 2.83
CA LYS A 73 -18.02 -9.08 1.63
C LYS A 73 -17.20 -9.45 0.39
N LEU A 74 -17.30 -10.71 -0.02
CA LEU A 74 -16.58 -11.23 -1.18
C LEU A 74 -16.91 -10.46 -2.46
N ALA A 75 -15.87 -10.14 -3.23
CA ALA A 75 -16.03 -9.59 -4.57
C ALA A 75 -16.68 -10.63 -5.50
N ASN A 76 -17.61 -10.18 -6.33
CA ASN A 76 -18.13 -10.92 -7.48
C ASN A 76 -17.06 -11.10 -8.57
N GLY A 77 -16.09 -10.18 -8.64
CA GLY A 77 -14.96 -10.21 -9.57
C GLY A 77 -15.16 -9.34 -10.82
N GLU A 78 -16.39 -8.95 -11.13
CA GLU A 78 -16.70 -8.09 -12.28
C GLU A 78 -16.61 -6.59 -11.96
N GLU A 79 -16.60 -6.18 -10.69
CA GLU A 79 -16.66 -4.77 -10.29
C GLU A 79 -15.48 -3.98 -10.83
N ILE A 80 -14.27 -4.54 -10.71
CA ILE A 80 -13.07 -3.87 -11.17
C ILE A 80 -13.06 -3.71 -12.70
N LEU A 81 -13.56 -4.70 -13.45
CA LEU A 81 -13.70 -4.57 -14.89
C LEU A 81 -14.82 -3.60 -15.28
N ARG A 82 -15.91 -3.51 -14.50
CA ARG A 82 -16.94 -2.48 -14.71
C ARG A 82 -16.37 -1.08 -14.51
N ALA A 83 -15.57 -0.87 -13.47
CA ALA A 83 -14.89 0.40 -13.23
C ALA A 83 -13.92 0.72 -14.38
N PHE A 84 -13.05 -0.23 -14.74
CA PHE A 84 -12.04 -0.08 -15.79
C PHE A 84 -12.64 0.15 -17.19
N ASN A 85 -13.69 -0.60 -17.55
CA ASN A 85 -14.38 -0.39 -18.82
C ASN A 85 -15.24 0.88 -18.80
N GLY A 86 -15.74 1.27 -17.63
CA GLY A 86 -16.49 2.50 -17.46
C GLY A 86 -15.66 3.74 -17.80
N ILE A 87 -14.38 3.76 -17.38
CA ILE A 87 -13.50 4.90 -17.66
C ILE A 87 -13.13 4.94 -19.15
N LYS A 88 -12.89 3.77 -19.77
CA LYS A 88 -12.70 3.63 -21.21
C LYS A 88 -13.90 4.17 -22.00
N LYS A 89 -15.12 3.82 -21.58
CA LYS A 89 -16.36 4.30 -22.20
C LYS A 89 -16.55 5.81 -22.03
N TYR A 90 -16.24 6.34 -20.84
CA TYR A 90 -16.36 7.77 -20.56
C TYR A 90 -15.35 8.59 -21.37
N ALA A 91 -14.09 8.19 -21.35
CA ALA A 91 -13.00 8.89 -22.02
C ALA A 91 -13.03 8.75 -23.55
N GLY A 92 -13.75 7.75 -24.08
CA GLY A 92 -13.79 7.45 -25.52
C GLY A 92 -12.43 7.05 -26.10
N LYS A 93 -11.52 6.54 -25.26
CA LYS A 93 -10.15 6.16 -25.63
C LYS A 93 -9.79 4.81 -25.03
N ASP A 94 -9.00 4.03 -25.76
CA ASP A 94 -8.36 2.84 -25.20
C ASP A 94 -7.36 3.22 -24.11
N ILE A 95 -7.21 2.32 -23.14
CA ILE A 95 -6.23 2.45 -22.06
C ILE A 95 -5.04 1.57 -22.42
N TYR A 96 -3.86 2.18 -22.43
CA TYR A 96 -2.63 1.52 -22.86
C TYR A 96 -2.12 0.54 -21.80
N ALA A 97 -2.14 0.93 -20.53
CA ALA A 97 -1.71 0.10 -19.41
C ALA A 97 -2.43 0.51 -18.12
N THR A 98 -2.43 -0.40 -17.14
CA THR A 98 -2.88 -0.12 -15.77
C THR A 98 -1.71 -0.28 -14.79
N LEU A 99 -1.96 0.09 -13.54
CA LEU A 99 -1.00 0.03 -12.43
C LEU A 99 -1.74 -0.01 -11.10
N PRO A 100 -1.08 -0.50 -10.04
CA PRO A 100 -1.52 -0.25 -8.67
C PRO A 100 -1.57 1.23 -8.33
N ILE A 101 -2.53 1.61 -7.49
CA ILE A 101 -2.51 2.92 -6.86
C ILE A 101 -1.44 3.00 -5.76
N GLU A 102 -1.12 1.86 -5.12
CA GLU A 102 -0.24 1.78 -3.96
C GLU A 102 0.51 0.44 -3.85
N ALA A 103 1.63 0.45 -3.13
CA ALA A 103 2.37 -0.74 -2.70
C ALA A 103 1.79 -1.22 -1.36
N GLY A 104 0.59 -1.78 -1.40
CA GLY A 104 -0.17 -2.17 -0.22
C GLY A 104 -1.21 -3.23 -0.54
N GLY A 105 -1.12 -4.35 0.18
CA GLY A 105 -2.21 -5.31 0.34
C GLY A 105 -2.96 -5.68 -0.95
N VAL A 106 -4.28 -5.52 -0.94
CA VAL A 106 -5.14 -5.90 -2.06
C VAL A 106 -4.95 -5.01 -3.29
N ASN A 107 -4.59 -3.75 -3.09
CA ASN A 107 -4.46 -2.75 -4.16
C ASN A 107 -3.24 -2.97 -5.05
N SER A 108 -2.22 -3.68 -4.56
CA SER A 108 -1.11 -4.18 -5.37
C SER A 108 -1.47 -5.39 -6.22
N MET A 109 -2.56 -6.10 -5.89
CA MET A 109 -2.92 -7.37 -6.53
C MET A 109 -4.05 -7.22 -7.56
N ILE A 110 -5.05 -6.38 -7.29
CA ILE A 110 -6.21 -6.17 -8.17
C ILE A 110 -5.82 -5.79 -9.61
N PRO A 111 -4.88 -4.85 -9.85
CA PRO A 111 -4.45 -4.49 -11.20
C PRO A 111 -3.87 -5.65 -12.01
N ILE A 112 -3.25 -6.65 -11.36
CA ILE A 112 -2.75 -7.86 -12.04
C ILE A 112 -3.93 -8.63 -12.65
N SER A 113 -5.05 -8.72 -11.92
CA SER A 113 -6.28 -9.35 -12.43
C SER A 113 -6.86 -8.58 -13.61
N VAL A 114 -6.87 -7.24 -13.57
CA VAL A 114 -7.33 -6.39 -14.67
C VAL A 114 -6.47 -6.59 -15.91
N ALA A 115 -5.14 -6.50 -15.76
CA ALA A 115 -4.18 -6.66 -16.85
C ALA A 115 -4.30 -8.04 -17.51
N ALA A 116 -4.36 -9.12 -16.71
CA ALA A 116 -4.55 -10.47 -17.23
C ALA A 116 -5.84 -10.63 -18.04
N ARG A 117 -6.96 -10.06 -17.56
CA ARG A 117 -8.28 -10.23 -18.19
C ARG A 117 -8.51 -9.32 -19.40
N THR A 118 -7.79 -8.21 -19.50
CA THR A 118 -7.93 -7.25 -20.59
C THR A 118 -6.82 -7.35 -21.63
N GLY A 119 -5.73 -8.05 -21.32
CA GLY A 119 -4.58 -8.22 -22.21
C GLY A 119 -3.69 -6.99 -22.33
N ILE A 120 -3.89 -5.97 -21.50
CA ILE A 120 -3.02 -4.79 -21.45
C ILE A 120 -1.82 -5.03 -20.52
N PRO A 121 -0.69 -4.34 -20.73
CA PRO A 121 0.42 -4.36 -19.80
C PRO A 121 0.08 -3.81 -18.41
N LEU A 122 0.80 -4.30 -17.41
CA LEU A 122 0.89 -3.71 -16.08
C LEU A 122 2.21 -2.93 -15.96
N LEU A 123 2.18 -1.79 -15.28
CA LEU A 123 3.39 -0.97 -15.06
C LEU A 123 4.07 -1.34 -13.75
N ASP A 124 5.41 -1.41 -13.75
CA ASP A 124 6.21 -1.60 -12.54
C ASP A 124 6.40 -0.28 -11.77
N CYS A 125 5.29 0.26 -11.29
CA CYS A 125 5.23 1.45 -10.47
C CYS A 125 3.88 1.53 -9.76
N ASP A 126 3.75 2.46 -8.82
CA ASP A 126 2.46 2.85 -8.26
C ASP A 126 2.44 4.35 -7.91
N GLY A 127 1.38 4.78 -7.25
CA GLY A 127 1.19 6.15 -6.80
C GLY A 127 1.74 6.46 -5.41
N MET A 128 2.18 5.50 -4.60
CA MET A 128 2.45 5.71 -3.17
C MET A 128 3.79 5.19 -2.63
N GLY A 129 4.34 4.10 -3.17
CA GLY A 129 5.54 3.41 -2.66
C GLY A 129 5.33 2.70 -1.32
N ARG A 130 4.14 2.87 -0.74
CA ARG A 130 3.60 2.29 0.49
C ARG A 130 2.07 2.35 0.39
N ALA A 131 1.34 2.13 1.48
CA ALA A 131 -0.07 2.49 1.56
C ALA A 131 -0.30 3.80 2.33
N PHE A 132 -1.38 4.49 1.97
CA PHE A 132 -1.94 5.65 2.66
C PHE A 132 -3.47 5.60 2.67
N PRO A 133 -4.14 6.20 3.66
CA PRO A 133 -5.58 5.96 3.86
C PRO A 133 -6.52 6.73 2.91
N GLU A 134 -6.08 7.85 2.31
CA GLU A 134 -6.95 8.77 1.58
C GLU A 134 -6.53 8.92 0.11
N LEU A 135 -7.49 9.13 -0.79
CA LEU A 135 -7.27 9.08 -2.25
C LEU A 135 -6.31 10.16 -2.78
N GLN A 136 -6.24 11.33 -2.14
CA GLN A 136 -5.28 12.38 -2.51
C GLN A 136 -3.85 12.08 -2.08
N MET A 137 -3.62 11.06 -1.23
CA MET A 137 -2.29 10.69 -0.73
C MET A 137 -1.52 9.88 -1.76
N THR A 138 -1.43 10.38 -2.99
CA THR A 138 -0.66 9.80 -4.09
C THR A 138 0.33 10.82 -4.62
N SER A 139 1.46 10.33 -5.11
CA SER A 139 2.41 11.12 -5.90
C SER A 139 1.74 11.74 -7.13
N PHE A 140 0.70 11.12 -7.70
CA PHE A 140 -0.09 11.71 -8.78
C PHE A 140 -0.75 13.03 -8.36
N HIS A 141 -1.25 13.13 -7.12
CA HIS A 141 -1.76 14.39 -6.58
C HIS A 141 -0.65 15.45 -6.43
N LEU A 142 0.58 15.05 -6.09
CA LEU A 142 1.71 15.98 -6.03
C LEU A 142 2.02 16.61 -7.40
N TRP A 143 1.69 15.92 -8.50
CA TRP A 143 1.78 16.40 -9.89
C TRP A 143 0.44 16.94 -10.44
N ASP A 144 -0.50 17.27 -9.56
CA ASP A 144 -1.79 17.88 -9.90
C ASP A 144 -2.64 17.04 -10.87
N VAL A 145 -2.43 15.72 -10.90
CA VAL A 145 -3.31 14.79 -11.61
C VAL A 145 -4.66 14.76 -10.91
N SER A 146 -5.72 14.98 -11.68
CA SER A 146 -7.09 14.88 -11.19
C SER A 146 -7.44 13.43 -10.89
N ALA A 147 -8.02 13.18 -9.72
CA ALA A 147 -8.60 11.88 -9.38
C ALA A 147 -9.87 11.59 -10.20
N THR A 148 -10.47 12.61 -10.82
CA THR A 148 -11.67 12.50 -11.66
C THR A 148 -11.40 12.69 -13.16
N PRO A 149 -12.21 12.10 -14.06
CA PRO A 149 -13.39 11.27 -13.80
C PRO A 149 -13.03 9.97 -13.06
N MET A 150 -13.75 9.70 -11.97
CA MET A 150 -13.62 8.46 -11.21
C MET A 150 -14.81 7.57 -11.53
N ILE A 151 -14.54 6.29 -11.75
CA ILE A 151 -15.59 5.28 -11.86
C ILE A 151 -15.55 4.40 -10.63
N ILE A 152 -16.68 4.28 -9.96
CA ILE A 152 -16.87 3.42 -8.78
C ILE A 152 -17.86 2.32 -9.16
N ALA A 153 -17.56 1.07 -8.78
CA ALA A 153 -18.43 -0.07 -9.00
C ALA A 153 -18.53 -0.95 -7.75
N ASP A 154 -19.72 -1.50 -7.52
CA ASP A 154 -19.98 -2.47 -6.45
C ASP A 154 -20.30 -3.87 -7.00
N GLU A 155 -20.34 -4.85 -6.10
CA GLU A 155 -20.57 -6.27 -6.37
C GLU A 155 -21.97 -6.57 -6.89
N LYS A 156 -22.92 -5.65 -6.66
CA LYS A 156 -24.29 -5.74 -7.15
C LYS A 156 -24.40 -5.31 -8.62
N GLY A 157 -23.35 -4.69 -9.16
CA GLY A 157 -23.29 -4.20 -10.53
C GLY A 157 -23.68 -2.72 -10.68
N ASN A 158 -23.85 -1.99 -9.58
CA ASN A 158 -24.03 -0.54 -9.63
C ASN A 158 -22.73 0.13 -10.09
N THR A 159 -22.86 1.21 -10.85
CA THR A 159 -21.73 2.05 -11.25
C THR A 159 -22.05 3.53 -11.06
N VAL A 160 -21.07 4.30 -10.60
CA VAL A 160 -21.15 5.75 -10.48
C VAL A 160 -19.96 6.36 -11.20
N ILE A 161 -20.23 7.39 -12.00
CA ILE A 161 -19.21 8.26 -12.60
C ILE A 161 -19.22 9.55 -11.79
N MET A 162 -18.04 9.97 -11.35
CA MET A 162 -17.89 11.14 -10.49
C MET A 162 -16.88 12.12 -11.06
N GLU A 163 -17.28 13.39 -11.07
CA GLU A 163 -16.41 14.56 -11.26
C GLU A 163 -16.48 15.44 -10.02
N SER A 164 -15.35 16.05 -9.66
CA SER A 164 -15.27 16.88 -8.46
C SER A 164 -14.24 17.98 -8.65
N ILE A 165 -14.32 19.01 -7.82
CA ILE A 165 -13.50 20.21 -7.99
C ILE A 165 -12.02 20.02 -7.61
N ASN A 166 -11.70 19.00 -6.81
CA ASN A 166 -10.33 18.60 -6.45
C ASN A 166 -10.32 17.20 -5.78
N ASN A 167 -9.13 16.66 -5.56
CA ASN A 167 -8.95 15.30 -5.03
C ASN A 167 -9.47 15.13 -3.58
N PHE A 168 -9.48 16.19 -2.76
CA PHE A 168 -10.06 16.15 -1.41
C PHE A 168 -11.59 16.01 -1.44
N TRP A 169 -12.24 16.70 -2.37
CA TRP A 169 -13.67 16.53 -2.63
C TRP A 169 -13.97 15.17 -3.25
N THR A 170 -13.11 14.67 -4.14
CA THR A 170 -13.20 13.29 -4.66
C THR A 170 -13.23 12.29 -3.51
N GLU A 171 -12.26 12.37 -2.60
CA GLU A 171 -12.16 11.52 -1.40
C GLU A 171 -13.44 11.57 -0.56
N THR A 172 -13.89 12.78 -0.22
CA THR A 172 -15.08 12.99 0.60
C THR A 172 -16.33 12.36 -0.03
N LEU A 173 -16.56 12.59 -1.32
CA LEU A 173 -17.74 12.08 -2.03
C LEU A 173 -17.66 10.57 -2.26
N ALA A 174 -16.50 10.07 -2.72
CA ALA A 174 -16.26 8.65 -2.97
C ALA A 174 -16.44 7.82 -1.68
N ARG A 175 -16.00 8.33 -0.53
CA ARG A 175 -16.15 7.65 0.76
C ARG A 175 -17.61 7.48 1.15
N ASN A 176 -18.44 8.50 0.93
CA ASN A 176 -19.88 8.42 1.18
C ASN A 176 -20.56 7.41 0.24
N ILE A 177 -20.20 7.44 -1.05
CA ILE A 177 -20.70 6.45 -2.04
C ILE A 177 -20.31 5.03 -1.62
N CYS A 178 -19.05 4.82 -1.23
CA CYS A 178 -18.55 3.54 -0.76
C CYS A 178 -19.35 3.01 0.43
N VAL A 179 -19.66 3.86 1.42
CA VAL A 179 -20.51 3.49 2.57
C VAL A 179 -21.90 3.06 2.09
N THR A 180 -22.54 3.83 1.20
CA THR A 180 -23.85 3.47 0.64
C THR A 180 -23.82 2.15 -0.14
N MET A 181 -22.74 1.86 -0.84
CA MET A 181 -22.52 0.61 -1.58
C MET A 181 -22.10 -0.58 -0.68
N GLY A 182 -22.11 -0.40 0.64
CA GLY A 182 -21.84 -1.47 1.60
C GLY A 182 -20.37 -1.59 2.00
N GLY A 183 -19.63 -0.48 2.01
CA GLY A 183 -18.34 -0.35 2.69
C GLY A 183 -17.09 -0.85 1.96
N SER A 184 -17.24 -1.38 0.74
CA SER A 184 -16.14 -1.79 -0.13
C SER A 184 -16.57 -1.72 -1.59
N VAL A 185 -15.79 -1.03 -2.42
CA VAL A 185 -16.03 -0.78 -3.84
C VAL A 185 -14.73 -0.86 -4.64
N MET A 186 -14.85 -1.14 -5.94
CA MET A 186 -13.74 -1.11 -6.88
C MET A 186 -13.78 0.18 -7.69
N LEU A 187 -12.61 0.71 -8.06
CA LEU A 187 -12.54 1.98 -8.75
C LEU A 187 -11.45 2.07 -9.82
N SER A 188 -11.68 2.98 -10.76
CA SER A 188 -10.69 3.50 -11.71
C SER A 188 -10.58 5.00 -11.48
N ILE A 189 -9.34 5.48 -11.36
CA ILE A 189 -9.02 6.80 -10.80
C ILE A 189 -7.72 7.30 -11.41
N TYR A 190 -7.48 8.62 -11.40
CA TYR A 190 -6.21 9.21 -11.83
C TYR A 190 -5.81 8.84 -13.25
N GLN A 191 -6.75 8.93 -14.20
CA GLN A 191 -6.42 8.81 -15.61
C GLN A 191 -5.40 9.89 -16.01
N MET A 192 -4.27 9.48 -16.58
CA MET A 192 -3.18 10.39 -16.90
C MET A 192 -2.48 10.00 -18.21
N PRO A 193 -1.83 10.95 -18.90
CA PRO A 193 -0.96 10.65 -20.04
C PRO A 193 0.37 10.04 -19.57
N GLY A 194 0.98 9.20 -20.41
CA GLY A 194 2.25 8.54 -20.13
C GLY A 194 3.39 9.50 -19.75
N LYS A 195 3.42 10.70 -20.33
CA LYS A 195 4.40 11.73 -19.96
C LYS A 195 4.32 12.12 -18.48
N VAL A 196 3.11 12.30 -17.95
CA VAL A 196 2.90 12.67 -16.55
C VAL A 196 3.19 11.49 -15.63
N LEU A 197 2.80 10.27 -16.03
CA LEU A 197 3.12 9.04 -15.30
C LEU A 197 4.62 8.93 -14.99
N LYS A 198 5.48 9.12 -15.99
CA LYS A 198 6.95 8.94 -15.87
C LYS A 198 7.58 9.84 -14.81
N GLU A 199 7.02 11.03 -14.62
CA GLU A 199 7.46 11.99 -13.62
C GLU A 199 6.86 11.71 -12.24
N ALA A 200 5.56 11.42 -12.20
CA ALA A 200 4.80 11.35 -10.97
C ALA A 200 4.98 10.01 -10.23
N CYS A 201 5.04 8.88 -10.93
CA CYS A 201 4.98 7.57 -10.29
C CYS A 201 6.18 7.25 -9.38
N ILE A 202 5.96 6.32 -8.45
CA ILE A 202 7.01 5.70 -7.65
C ILE A 202 7.34 4.36 -8.30
N ARG A 203 8.61 4.22 -8.72
CA ARG A 203 9.04 3.17 -9.65
C ARG A 203 9.43 1.89 -8.93
N ASN A 204 9.36 0.78 -9.67
CA ASN A 204 9.84 -0.55 -9.29
C ASN A 204 9.14 -1.17 -8.07
N THR A 205 7.92 -0.73 -7.75
CA THR A 205 7.26 -1.14 -6.50
C THR A 205 6.76 -2.60 -6.56
N LEU A 206 6.34 -3.09 -7.73
CA LEU A 206 5.99 -4.49 -7.93
C LEU A 206 7.24 -5.37 -7.92
N SER A 207 8.31 -4.95 -8.62
CA SER A 207 9.60 -5.66 -8.57
C SER A 207 10.20 -5.68 -7.16
N LEU A 208 10.10 -4.59 -6.40
CA LEU A 208 10.54 -4.54 -5.01
C LEU A 208 9.71 -5.49 -4.14
N SER A 209 8.39 -5.47 -4.30
CA SER A 209 7.49 -6.40 -3.59
C SER A 209 7.86 -7.86 -3.88
N ALA A 210 8.10 -8.21 -5.15
CA ALA A 210 8.55 -9.55 -5.52
C ALA A 210 9.88 -9.93 -4.85
N LYS A 211 10.89 -9.04 -4.88
CA LYS A 211 12.19 -9.29 -4.24
C LYS A 211 12.07 -9.50 -2.72
N ILE A 212 11.22 -8.71 -2.06
CA ILE A 212 10.94 -8.86 -0.63
C ILE A 212 10.30 -10.22 -0.35
N GLY A 213 9.23 -10.57 -1.07
CA GLY A 213 8.52 -11.83 -0.87
C GLY A 213 9.40 -13.05 -1.15
N GLU A 214 10.18 -13.01 -2.24
CA GLU A 214 11.14 -14.05 -2.59
C GLU A 214 12.20 -14.23 -1.49
N SER A 215 12.76 -13.13 -0.99
CA SER A 215 13.77 -13.12 0.07
C SER A 215 13.26 -13.80 1.34
N ILE A 216 12.05 -13.43 1.79
CA ILE A 216 11.42 -14.00 2.99
C ILE A 216 11.14 -15.50 2.80
N LEU A 217 10.48 -15.89 1.71
CA LEU A 217 10.09 -17.28 1.48
C LEU A 217 11.31 -18.19 1.27
N THR A 218 12.33 -17.71 0.56
CA THR A 218 13.55 -18.49 0.30
C THR A 218 14.37 -18.70 1.56
N ALA A 219 14.54 -17.66 2.40
CA ALA A 219 15.24 -17.80 3.67
C ALA A 219 14.53 -18.80 4.59
N ARG A 220 13.20 -18.74 4.68
CA ARG A 220 12.40 -19.68 5.46
C ARG A 220 12.50 -21.12 4.96
N LYS A 221 12.40 -21.35 3.64
CA LYS A 221 12.60 -22.68 3.03
C LYS A 221 13.98 -23.27 3.37
N LYS A 222 14.99 -22.43 3.59
CA LYS A 222 16.36 -22.82 3.96
C LYS A 222 16.61 -22.83 5.47
N GLY A 223 15.60 -22.60 6.31
CA GLY A 223 15.75 -22.53 7.77
C GLY A 223 16.62 -21.36 8.27
N LYS A 224 16.78 -20.31 7.47
CA LYS A 224 17.56 -19.11 7.82
C LYS A 224 16.64 -17.99 8.31
N ASN A 225 17.16 -17.14 9.20
CA ASN A 225 16.45 -15.95 9.64
C ASN A 225 16.33 -14.93 8.46
N PRO A 226 15.11 -14.58 8.02
CA PRO A 226 14.88 -13.68 6.89
C PRO A 226 15.16 -12.19 7.19
N ILE A 227 15.25 -11.78 8.46
CA ILE A 227 15.29 -10.37 8.87
C ILE A 227 16.48 -9.62 8.25
N LYS A 228 17.68 -10.19 8.31
CA LYS A 228 18.87 -9.52 7.76
C LYS A 228 18.70 -9.22 6.27
N ASN A 229 18.28 -10.22 5.49
CA ASN A 229 18.05 -10.05 4.06
C ASN A 229 16.89 -9.08 3.79
N LEU A 230 15.86 -9.07 4.65
CA LEU A 230 14.75 -8.13 4.54
C LEU A 230 15.23 -6.67 4.69
N LEU A 231 16.03 -6.39 5.71
CA LEU A 231 16.60 -5.06 5.94
C LEU A 231 17.52 -4.65 4.77
N GLU A 232 18.35 -5.56 4.27
CA GLU A 232 19.23 -5.31 3.12
C GLU A 232 18.44 -5.01 1.82
N VAL A 233 17.42 -5.80 1.50
CA VAL A 233 16.60 -5.62 0.28
C VAL A 233 15.79 -4.31 0.32
N THR A 234 15.35 -3.91 1.50
CA THR A 234 14.53 -2.70 1.69
C THR A 234 15.34 -1.44 1.97
N GLY A 235 16.62 -1.57 2.36
CA GLY A 235 17.35 -0.48 2.99
C GLY A 235 16.74 -0.05 4.33
N GLY A 236 15.99 -0.95 4.96
CA GLY A 236 15.25 -0.69 6.19
C GLY A 236 16.13 -0.77 7.43
N PHE A 237 15.61 -0.22 8.51
CA PHE A 237 16.25 -0.16 9.81
C PHE A 237 15.42 -0.87 10.87
N GLU A 238 16.08 -1.69 11.69
CA GLU A 238 15.47 -2.26 12.89
C GLU A 238 15.22 -1.15 13.91
N LEU A 239 13.97 -1.04 14.40
CA LEU A 239 13.58 -0.08 15.42
C LEU A 239 13.42 -0.72 16.80
N PHE A 240 12.86 -1.93 16.84
CA PHE A 240 12.50 -2.59 18.09
C PHE A 240 12.17 -4.08 17.92
N LYS A 241 12.57 -4.91 18.88
CA LYS A 241 12.06 -6.29 19.03
C LYS A 241 11.27 -6.40 20.32
N GLY A 242 10.09 -6.99 20.25
CA GLY A 242 9.24 -7.10 21.43
C GLY A 242 8.06 -8.04 21.32
N LYS A 243 7.34 -8.15 22.42
CA LYS A 243 6.07 -8.86 22.53
C LYS A 243 4.94 -7.84 22.64
N VAL A 244 3.91 -7.98 21.82
CA VAL A 244 2.71 -7.15 21.91
C VAL A 244 1.99 -7.46 23.22
N ILE A 245 1.79 -6.44 24.07
CA ILE A 245 1.15 -6.54 25.39
C ILE A 245 -0.23 -5.90 25.44
N ASP A 246 -0.57 -5.04 24.48
CA ASP A 246 -1.93 -4.51 24.33
C ASP A 246 -2.16 -4.01 22.90
N VAL A 247 -3.42 -4.03 22.45
CA VAL A 247 -3.84 -3.46 21.17
C VAL A 247 -5.23 -2.84 21.32
N LEU A 248 -5.30 -1.52 21.18
CA LEU A 248 -6.55 -0.77 21.17
C LEU A 248 -6.94 -0.41 19.75
N ARG A 249 -8.21 -0.62 19.39
CA ARG A 249 -8.76 -0.29 18.07
C ARG A 249 -10.14 0.31 18.18
N ARG A 250 -10.43 1.27 17.30
CA ARG A 250 -11.75 1.86 17.10
C ARG A 250 -11.95 2.23 15.65
N THR A 251 -13.18 2.15 15.17
CA THR A 251 -13.54 2.60 13.82
C THR A 251 -14.16 3.97 13.90
N GLU A 252 -13.50 4.97 13.32
CA GLU A 252 -13.91 6.38 13.36
C GLU A 252 -13.73 7.01 11.98
N GLY A 253 -14.78 7.68 11.48
CA GLY A 253 -14.72 8.38 10.17
C GLY A 253 -14.44 7.47 8.96
N GLY A 254 -14.74 6.17 9.06
CA GLY A 254 -14.43 5.20 8.00
C GLY A 254 -13.00 4.65 8.01
N PHE A 255 -12.24 4.90 9.08
CA PHE A 255 -10.88 4.39 9.28
C PHE A 255 -10.77 3.59 10.58
N VAL A 256 -9.85 2.63 10.61
CA VAL A 256 -9.47 1.91 11.84
C VAL A 256 -8.32 2.67 12.49
N ARG A 257 -8.59 3.29 13.64
CA ARG A 257 -7.59 4.02 14.44
C ARG A 257 -7.24 3.23 15.69
N GLY A 258 -6.00 3.32 16.13
CA GLY A 258 -5.58 2.58 17.32
C GLY A 258 -4.12 2.70 17.67
N GLU A 259 -3.73 1.91 18.66
CA GLU A 259 -2.34 1.78 19.06
C GLU A 259 -2.02 0.36 19.53
N ALA A 260 -0.77 -0.05 19.30
CA ALA A 260 -0.20 -1.28 19.79
C ALA A 260 0.92 -0.97 20.79
N GLN A 261 0.86 -1.59 21.96
CA GLN A 261 1.86 -1.51 23.01
C GLN A 261 2.75 -2.75 22.94
N ILE A 262 4.07 -2.55 22.89
CA ILE A 262 5.05 -3.61 22.66
C ILE A 262 6.13 -3.53 23.74
N GLU A 263 6.22 -4.58 24.55
CA GLU A 263 7.25 -4.73 25.57
C GLU A 263 8.52 -5.33 24.95
N GLY A 264 9.66 -4.69 25.22
CA GLY A 264 10.93 -5.09 24.61
C GLY A 264 11.46 -6.43 25.09
N ILE A 265 12.05 -7.17 24.16
CA ILE A 265 12.74 -8.44 24.43
C ILE A 265 14.18 -8.38 23.93
N GLU A 266 14.99 -9.38 24.29
CA GLU A 266 16.42 -9.43 23.90
C GLU A 266 17.14 -8.13 24.27
N ASP A 267 17.77 -7.46 23.30
CA ASP A 267 18.52 -6.21 23.49
C ASP A 267 17.63 -5.02 23.87
N TYR A 268 16.30 -5.16 23.78
CA TYR A 268 15.31 -4.14 24.13
C TYR A 268 14.63 -4.38 25.49
N ARG A 269 15.09 -5.33 26.31
CA ARG A 269 14.49 -5.60 27.63
C ARG A 269 14.42 -4.33 28.50
N GLY A 270 13.26 -4.11 29.14
CA GLY A 270 13.00 -2.94 29.98
C GLY A 270 12.63 -1.67 29.20
N LYS A 271 12.57 -1.74 27.87
CA LYS A 271 12.09 -0.67 26.98
C LYS A 271 10.66 -0.95 26.54
N ASN A 272 9.92 0.10 26.20
CA ASN A 272 8.58 -0.03 25.62
C ASN A 272 8.48 0.74 24.31
N LEU A 273 7.75 0.15 23.35
CA LEU A 273 7.41 0.79 22.09
C LEU A 273 5.89 0.89 21.96
N LYS A 274 5.42 2.08 21.61
CA LYS A 274 4.04 2.35 21.19
C LYS A 274 4.01 2.66 19.70
N VAL A 275 3.19 1.93 18.94
CA VAL A 275 2.94 2.21 17.52
C VAL A 275 1.50 2.67 17.37
N GLN A 276 1.28 3.86 16.82
CA GLN A 276 -0.08 4.37 16.55
C GLN A 276 -0.38 4.32 15.06
N PHE A 277 -1.63 4.01 14.72
CA PHE A 277 -2.06 3.73 13.35
C PHE A 277 -3.44 4.30 13.02
N GLN A 278 -3.64 4.61 11.73
CA GLN A 278 -4.93 4.89 11.08
C GLN A 278 -4.93 4.09 9.77
N ASN A 279 -5.50 2.88 9.77
CA ASN A 279 -5.28 1.80 8.80
C ASN A 279 -3.81 1.36 8.67
N GLU A 280 -2.91 2.31 8.41
CA GLU A 280 -1.47 2.15 8.33
C GLU A 280 -0.78 2.61 9.63
N ASN A 281 0.39 2.04 9.94
CA ASN A 281 1.26 2.50 11.03
C ASN A 281 1.86 3.87 10.68
N LEU A 282 1.62 4.85 11.55
CA LEU A 282 1.95 6.25 11.28
C LEU A 282 3.10 6.78 12.14
N ILE A 283 3.21 6.34 13.40
CA ILE A 283 4.24 6.83 14.31
C ILE A 283 4.67 5.74 15.29
N ALA A 284 5.97 5.68 15.55
CA ALA A 284 6.58 4.76 16.50
C ALA A 284 7.29 5.56 17.61
N ILE A 285 6.88 5.33 18.86
CA ILE A 285 7.30 6.09 20.04
C ILE A 285 7.91 5.12 21.03
N ARG A 286 9.21 5.27 21.31
CA ARG A 286 9.96 4.44 22.27
C ARG A 286 10.39 5.32 23.43
N ASP A 287 9.96 4.96 24.64
CA ASP A 287 10.24 5.72 25.87
C ASP A 287 9.98 7.24 25.67
N GLU A 288 8.79 7.60 25.17
CA GLU A 288 8.37 8.98 24.87
C GLU A 288 9.09 9.68 23.70
N LYS A 289 10.14 9.08 23.13
CA LYS A 289 10.84 9.61 21.95
C LYS A 289 10.28 9.01 20.66
N ILE A 290 10.02 9.86 19.67
CA ILE A 290 9.65 9.43 18.32
C ILE A 290 10.89 8.88 17.62
N ILE A 291 10.80 7.63 17.18
CA ILE A 291 11.89 6.94 16.50
C ILE A 291 11.61 6.69 15.01
N ALA A 292 10.36 6.84 14.58
CA ALA A 292 9.96 6.89 13.19
C ALA A 292 8.57 7.53 13.05
N SER A 293 8.32 8.19 11.93
CA SER A 293 7.03 8.75 11.57
C SER A 293 6.81 8.69 10.06
N VAL A 294 5.55 8.64 9.64
CA VAL A 294 5.09 8.89 8.28
C VAL A 294 5.71 10.18 7.70
N PRO A 295 6.09 10.26 6.41
CA PRO A 295 5.91 9.29 5.33
C PRO A 295 6.83 8.06 5.32
N ASP A 296 7.87 7.98 6.16
CA ASP A 296 8.68 6.76 6.23
C ASP A 296 7.81 5.58 6.66
N LEU A 297 8.07 4.41 6.06
CA LEU A 297 7.27 3.23 6.29
C LEU A 297 7.56 2.71 7.69
N ILE A 298 6.51 2.34 8.42
CA ILE A 298 6.62 1.64 9.71
C ILE A 298 5.98 0.27 9.50
N CYS A 299 6.81 -0.77 9.52
CA CYS A 299 6.38 -2.14 9.24
C CYS A 299 6.53 -2.98 10.51
N ILE A 300 5.58 -3.89 10.71
CA ILE A 300 5.63 -4.87 11.79
C ILE A 300 5.67 -6.24 11.14
N VAL A 301 6.64 -7.06 11.52
CA VAL A 301 6.74 -8.45 11.06
C VAL A 301 6.83 -9.40 12.25
N ASN A 302 6.38 -10.63 12.05
CA ASN A 302 6.62 -11.69 13.03
C ASN A 302 8.13 -11.93 13.18
N LEU A 303 8.63 -11.98 14.41
CA LEU A 303 10.08 -12.01 14.70
C LEU A 303 10.79 -13.25 14.14
N ASP A 304 10.12 -14.40 14.12
CA ASP A 304 10.74 -15.66 13.72
C ASP A 304 10.63 -15.91 12.20
N SER A 305 9.55 -15.43 11.57
CA SER A 305 9.24 -15.71 10.17
C SER A 305 9.38 -14.52 9.22
N ALA A 306 9.52 -13.30 9.74
CA ALA A 306 9.41 -12.03 9.02
C ALA A 306 8.14 -11.87 8.15
N ILE A 307 7.09 -12.67 8.39
CA ILE A 307 5.79 -12.44 7.74
C ILE A 307 5.23 -11.10 8.26
N PRO A 308 4.83 -10.18 7.37
CA PRO A 308 4.18 -8.93 7.77
C PRO A 308 2.92 -9.14 8.59
N VAL A 309 2.72 -8.29 9.58
CA VAL A 309 1.55 -8.29 10.46
C VAL A 309 0.76 -7.01 10.20
N THR A 310 -0.45 -7.15 9.69
CA THR A 310 -1.33 -5.99 9.43
C THR A 310 -1.89 -5.41 10.73
N THR A 311 -2.40 -4.18 10.66
CA THR A 311 -3.06 -3.52 11.80
C THR A 311 -4.34 -4.25 12.20
N GLU A 312 -5.01 -4.96 11.30
CA GLU A 312 -6.14 -5.83 11.61
C GLU A 312 -5.72 -7.20 12.16
N ALA A 313 -4.47 -7.63 11.92
CA ALA A 313 -3.97 -8.95 12.32
C ALA A 313 -3.10 -8.93 13.60
N ILE A 314 -2.57 -7.79 14.03
CA ILE A 314 -1.74 -7.70 15.25
C ILE A 314 -2.54 -8.10 16.51
N ARG A 315 -1.99 -8.95 17.38
CA ARG A 315 -2.70 -9.42 18.60
C ARG A 315 -1.76 -9.47 19.79
N TYR A 316 -2.34 -9.43 20.99
CA TYR A 316 -1.64 -9.73 22.22
C TYR A 316 -0.83 -11.03 22.09
N GLY A 317 0.40 -11.01 22.58
CA GLY A 317 1.30 -12.16 22.59
C GLY A 317 2.14 -12.35 21.32
N HIS A 318 1.86 -11.61 20.24
CA HIS A 318 2.72 -11.66 19.04
C HIS A 318 4.14 -11.21 19.39
N ARG A 319 5.14 -12.02 19.04
CA ARG A 319 6.56 -11.63 19.03
C ARG A 319 6.87 -11.00 17.69
N VAL A 320 7.27 -9.72 17.72
CA VAL A 320 7.40 -8.90 16.53
C VAL A 320 8.74 -8.19 16.46
N LEU A 321 9.17 -7.93 15.22
CA LEU A 321 10.15 -6.93 14.87
C LEU A 321 9.38 -5.73 14.28
N VAL A 322 9.64 -4.54 14.82
CA VAL A 322 9.24 -3.28 14.19
C VAL A 322 10.45 -2.74 13.46
N LEU A 323 10.28 -2.46 12.18
CA LEU A 323 11.28 -1.85 11.32
C LEU A 323 10.71 -0.62 10.62
N SER A 324 11.59 0.22 10.10
CA SER A 324 11.19 1.32 9.24
C SER A 324 11.99 1.34 7.95
N ILE A 325 11.34 1.74 6.85
CA ILE A 325 11.93 1.83 5.52
C ILE A 325 11.83 3.29 5.07
N PRO A 326 12.92 3.91 4.58
CA PRO A 326 12.86 5.26 4.01
C PRO A 326 11.79 5.38 2.93
N CYS A 327 10.99 6.45 2.97
CA CYS A 327 10.02 6.74 1.92
C CYS A 327 10.70 7.19 0.62
N ASP A 328 9.95 7.13 -0.49
CA ASP A 328 10.39 7.73 -1.75
C ASP A 328 10.66 9.24 -1.58
N PRO A 329 11.75 9.78 -2.17
CA PRO A 329 12.09 11.20 -2.06
C PRO A 329 10.97 12.18 -2.46
N LYS A 330 10.03 11.78 -3.33
CA LYS A 330 8.87 12.60 -3.69
C LYS A 330 8.04 13.03 -2.47
N TRP A 331 7.97 12.17 -1.45
CA TRP A 331 7.26 12.46 -0.21
C TRP A 331 7.97 13.45 0.71
N ARG A 332 9.27 13.68 0.50
CA ARG A 332 10.10 14.55 1.36
C ARG A 332 10.09 16.01 0.90
N THR A 333 9.36 16.32 -0.17
CA THR A 333 9.12 17.69 -0.63
C THR A 333 8.15 18.41 0.31
N PRO A 334 8.12 19.76 0.34
CA PRO A 334 7.14 20.50 1.14
C PRO A 334 5.69 20.07 0.87
N LYS A 335 5.30 19.93 -0.41
CA LYS A 335 3.95 19.46 -0.83
C LYS A 335 3.70 18.01 -0.36
N GLY A 336 4.71 17.15 -0.46
CA GLY A 336 4.64 15.77 0.06
C GLY A 336 4.39 15.74 1.57
N ILE A 337 5.17 16.49 2.35
CA ILE A 337 5.02 16.54 3.82
C ILE A 337 3.72 17.21 4.24
N GLU A 338 3.23 18.21 3.51
CA GLU A 338 1.90 18.78 3.75
C GLU A 338 0.78 17.74 3.52
N THR A 339 0.93 16.90 2.49
CA THR A 339 -0.09 15.91 2.10
C THR A 339 -0.13 14.69 3.02
N VAL A 340 1.04 14.18 3.44
CA VAL A 340 1.14 12.90 4.18
C VAL A 340 2.06 12.95 5.41
N GLY A 341 2.51 14.13 5.81
CA GLY A 341 3.36 14.28 6.99
C GLY A 341 2.61 14.02 8.30
N PRO A 342 3.34 13.91 9.42
CA PRO A 342 2.76 13.57 10.71
C PRO A 342 1.69 14.58 11.18
N ARG A 343 1.85 15.87 10.86
CA ARG A 343 0.87 16.92 11.17
C ARG A 343 -0.46 16.74 10.46
N TYR A 344 -0.47 16.20 9.23
CA TYR A 344 -1.71 15.89 8.52
C TYR A 344 -2.57 14.91 9.34
N PHE A 345 -1.91 13.92 9.94
CA PHE A 345 -2.55 12.91 10.78
C PHE A 345 -2.83 13.38 12.22
N GLY A 346 -2.58 14.65 12.54
CA GLY A 346 -2.84 15.25 13.85
C GLY A 346 -1.72 15.06 14.87
N TYR A 347 -0.52 14.66 14.46
CA TYR A 347 0.65 14.61 15.34
C TYR A 347 1.40 15.94 15.27
N ASP A 348 1.51 16.64 16.40
CA ASP A 348 2.19 17.95 16.50
C ASP A 348 3.71 17.80 16.53
N VAL A 349 4.30 17.28 15.45
CA VAL A 349 5.72 16.95 15.31
C VAL A 349 6.18 17.23 13.89
N ASP A 350 7.46 17.56 13.73
CA ASP A 350 8.06 17.70 12.40
C ASP A 350 8.53 16.36 11.86
N TYR A 351 8.43 16.18 10.54
CA TYR A 351 8.99 15.01 9.89
C TYR A 351 10.52 15.08 9.90
N ILE A 352 11.14 14.03 10.45
CA ILE A 352 12.58 13.80 10.38
C ILE A 352 12.78 12.42 9.74
N PRO A 353 13.54 12.32 8.63
CA PRO A 353 13.86 11.03 8.02
C PRO A 353 14.43 10.03 9.01
N VAL A 354 13.97 8.79 8.94
CA VAL A 354 14.36 7.72 9.86
C VAL A 354 15.86 7.50 9.91
N GLU A 355 16.57 7.60 8.78
CA GLU A 355 18.01 7.46 8.73
C GLU A 355 18.74 8.51 9.59
N LYS A 356 18.16 9.71 9.73
CA LYS A 356 18.71 10.77 10.60
C LYS A 356 18.40 10.48 12.07
N LEU A 357 17.16 10.11 12.38
CA LEU A 357 16.75 9.76 13.75
C LEU A 357 17.60 8.63 14.34
N ILE A 358 17.97 7.65 13.52
CA ILE A 358 18.81 6.52 13.93
C ILE A 358 20.26 6.95 14.08
N SER A 359 20.80 7.76 13.17
CA SER A 359 22.17 8.27 13.27
C SER A 359 22.38 9.12 14.53
N GLU A 360 21.40 9.94 14.91
CA GLU A 360 21.43 10.78 16.10
C GLU A 360 21.18 9.98 17.39
N GLY A 361 20.43 8.87 17.29
CA GLY A 361 20.19 7.93 18.40
C GLY A 361 21.31 6.91 18.63
N GLY A 362 22.27 6.80 17.70
CA GLY A 362 23.35 5.81 17.69
C GLY A 362 24.54 6.09 18.61
N ASN A 363 24.50 7.15 19.42
CA ASN A 363 25.52 7.42 20.46
C ASN A 363 25.31 6.60 21.75
N HIS A 364 25.07 5.30 21.61
CA HIS A 364 25.16 4.35 22.72
C HIS A 364 26.00 3.15 22.29
N GLN A 365 27.31 3.27 22.56
CA GLN A 365 28.23 2.13 22.74
C GLN A 365 27.83 1.29 23.94
#